data_AF-A0A5E4K9C5-F1
#
_entry.id   AF-A0A5E4K9C5-F1
#
_cell.length_a   1.000
_cell.length_b   1.000
_cell.length_c   1.000
_cell.angle_alpha   90.00
_cell.angle_beta   90.00
_cell.angle_gamma   90.00
#
_symmetry.space_group_name_H-M   'P 1'
#
loop_
_entity.id
_entity.type
_entity.pdbx_description
1 polymer ?
#
loop_
_entity_poly.entity_id
_entity_poly.type
_entity_poly.pdbx_seq_one_letter_code
_entity_poly.pdbx_strand_id
1 'polypeptide(L)' 'MRHPDGRTTIIMIHPGEDIGKGMIRKIINDAKITRDEWLDLVENL' A
#
# COMPACT_ATOMS: atom_id res chain seq x y z
N MET A 1 8.47 -9.00 1.78
CA MET A 1 7.93 -9.20 0.41
C MET A 1 8.65 -8.26 -0.53
N ARG A 2 9.02 -8.72 -1.73
CA ARG A 2 9.58 -7.88 -2.79
C ARG A 2 8.59 -7.88 -3.95
N HIS A 3 8.46 -6.76 -4.64
CA HIS A 3 7.63 -6.71 -5.84
C HIS A 3 8.16 -7.70 -6.89
N PRO A 4 7.29 -8.28 -7.73
CA PRO A 4 7.73 -9.19 -8.80
C PRO A 4 8.76 -8.57 -9.74
N ASP A 5 8.69 -7.26 -9.92
CA ASP A 5 9.62 -6.46 -10.73
C ASP A 5 10.91 -6.04 -9.98
N GLY A 6 11.13 -6.57 -8.77
CA GLY A 6 12.33 -6.35 -7.98
C GLY A 6 12.31 -5.08 -7.11
N ARG A 7 11.29 -4.23 -7.22
CA ARG A 7 11.16 -3.04 -6.35
C ARG A 7 10.85 -3.44 -4.91
N THR A 8 11.03 -2.48 -3.99
CA THR A 8 10.62 -2.61 -2.59
C THR A 8 9.90 -1.34 -2.15
N THR A 9 8.77 -1.47 -1.46
CA THR A 9 8.07 -0.37 -0.80
C THR A 9 8.29 -0.50 0.70
N ILE A 10 8.79 0.55 1.34
CA ILE A 10 8.99 0.60 2.80
C ILE A 10 7.81 1.35 3.42
N ILE A 11 7.15 0.72 4.37
CA ILE A 11 6.01 1.30 5.12
C ILE A 11 6.40 1.35 6.59
N MET A 12 6.37 2.55 7.16
CA MET A 12 6.55 2.76 8.60
C MET A 12 5.20 2.49 9.28
N ILE A 13 5.19 1.61 10.28
CA ILE A 13 3.99 1.32 11.08
C ILE A 13 4.29 1.77 12.50
N HIS A 14 3.54 2.77 12.97
CA HIS A 14 3.59 3.23 14.35
C HIS A 14 2.44 2.60 15.13
N PRO A 15 2.71 1.87 16.23
CA PRO A 15 1.66 1.28 17.04
C PRO A 15 0.71 2.35 17.61
N GLY A 16 -0.60 2.15 17.47
CA GLY A 16 -1.63 3.05 17.98
C GLY A 16 -2.01 4.21 17.06
N GLU A 17 -1.41 4.30 15.87
CA GLU A 17 -1.75 5.30 14.86
C GLU A 17 -2.33 4.64 13.60
N ASP A 18 -3.37 5.25 13.07
CA ASP A 18 -3.92 4.86 11.78
C ASP A 18 -3.08 5.39 10.62
N ILE A 19 -2.99 4.61 9.55
CA ILE A 19 -2.35 5.05 8.32
C ILE A 19 -3.24 6.09 7.64
N GLY A 20 -2.80 7.35 7.62
CA GLY A 20 -3.52 8.43 6.97
C GLY A 20 -3.66 8.27 5.45
N LYS A 21 -4.66 8.95 4.87
CA LYS A 21 -4.99 8.90 3.41
C LYS A 21 -3.80 9.20 2.49
N GLY A 22 -2.92 10.11 2.89
CA GLY A 22 -1.72 10.45 2.10
C GLY A 22 -0.74 9.29 1.98
N MET A 23 -0.54 8.54 3.07
CA MET A 23 0.33 7.37 3.08
C MET A 23 -0.28 6.23 2.27
N ILE A 24 -1.59 6.01 2.36
CA ILE A 24 -2.27 5.02 1.49
C ILE A 24 -2.07 5.34 0.01
N ARG A 25 -2.24 6.61 -0.40
CA ARG A 25 -1.98 7.01 -1.80
C ARG A 25 -0.53 6.76 -2.21
N LYS A 26 0.42 7.00 -1.31
CA LYS A 26 1.83 6.70 -1.56
C LYS A 26 2.07 5.19 -1.72
N ILE A 27 1.47 4.36 -0.87
CA ILE A 27 1.57 2.90 -0.94
C ILE A 27 1.04 2.39 -2.29
N ILE A 28 -0.14 2.86 -2.71
CA ILE A 28 -0.75 2.49 -4.00
C ILE A 28 0.21 2.83 -5.16
N ASN A 29 0.74 4.06 -5.16
CA ASN A 29 1.69 4.50 -6.19
C ASN A 29 3.01 3.72 -6.18
N ASP A 30 3.60 3.52 -4.99
CA ASP A 30 4.85 2.80 -4.81
C ASP A 30 4.69 1.31 -5.16
N ALA A 31 3.50 0.74 -4.99
CA ALA A 31 3.19 -0.62 -5.44
C ALA A 31 2.94 -0.71 -6.96
N LYS A 32 2.70 0.40 -7.65
CA LYS A 32 2.23 0.47 -9.06
C LYS A 32 0.93 -0.30 -9.28
N ILE A 33 -0.01 -0.16 -8.36
CA ILE A 33 -1.39 -0.63 -8.55
C ILE A 33 -2.32 0.57 -8.67
N THR A 34 -3.48 0.33 -9.25
CA THR A 34 -4.56 1.30 -9.35
C THR A 34 -5.33 1.38 -8.04
N ARG A 35 -6.16 2.42 -7.91
CA ARG A 35 -7.07 2.56 -6.76
C ARG A 35 -8.10 1.42 -6.71
N ASP A 36 -8.57 0.96 -7.86
CA ASP A 36 -9.60 -0.07 -7.92
C ASP A 36 -9.02 -1.43 -7.54
N GLU A 37 -7.83 -1.79 -8.06
CA GLU A 37 -7.08 -2.97 -7.59
C GLU A 37 -6.80 -2.93 -6.08
N TRP A 38 -6.50 -1.75 -5.53
CA TRP A 38 -6.36 -1.59 -4.09
C TRP A 38 -7.68 -1.86 -3.34
N LEU A 39 -8.80 -1.32 -3.81
CA LEU A 39 -10.10 -1.56 -3.17
C LEU A 39 -10.47 -3.05 -3.22
N ASP A 40 -10.29 -3.69 -4.36
CA ASP A 40 -10.53 -5.13 -4.53
C ASP A 40 -9.68 -5.95 -3.55
N LEU A 41 -8.40 -5.61 -3.35
CA LEU A 41 -7.53 -6.31 -2.39
C LEU A 41 -7.99 -6.15 -0.93
N VAL A 42 -8.53 -4.99 -0.57
CA VAL A 42 -8.91 -4.67 0.82
C VAL A 42 -10.33 -5.14 1.15
N GLU A 43 -11.23 -5.18 0.17
CA GLU A 43 -12.58 -5.73 0.34
C GLU A 43 -12.57 -7.25 0.51
N ASN A 44 -11.51 -7.92 0.02
CA ASN A 44 -11.34 -9.38 0.10
C ASN A 44 -10.39 -9.84 1.24
N LEU A 45 -10.05 -8.93 2.17
CA LEU A 45 -9.23 -9.20 3.37
C LEU A 45 -10.11 -9.62 4.56
#